data_AF-A0A2E5KSR0-F1
#
_entry.id   AF-A0A2E5KSR0-F1
#
_cell.length_a   1.000
_cell.length_b   1.000
_cell.length_c   1.000
_cell.angle_alpha   90.00
_cell.angle_beta   90.00
_cell.angle_gamma   90.00
#
_symmetry.space_group_name_H-M   'P 1'
#
loop_
_entity.id
_entity.type
_entity.pdbx_description
1 polymer ?
#
loop_
_entity_poly.entity_id
_entity_poly.type
_entity_poly.pdbx_seq_one_letter_code
_entity_poly.pdbx_strand_id
1 'polypeptide(L)'
;MGLADSDLLATAAAFTADSIAYAYKEYVLPRIAIDEIFLAGGGELNRTLVELIQARLAPIRVSTLDELGVPVQARKVLTMMAIGNETIQGETGNVPKATGAMRTGCIKAVQEARAASAANARM
;
A
#
# COMPACT_ATOMS: atom_id res chain seq x y z
N MET A 1 28.48 26.19 -4.00
CA MET A 1 28.22 24.96 -3.21
C MET A 1 26.96 24.33 -3.77
N GLY A 2 27.08 23.17 -4.40
CA GLY A 2 25.94 22.35 -4.83
C GLY A 2 26.22 20.94 -4.37
N LEU A 3 25.22 20.29 -3.77
CA LEU A 3 25.27 18.85 -3.49
C LEU A 3 25.24 18.09 -4.81
N ALA A 4 25.84 16.90 -4.86
CA ALA A 4 25.65 16.02 -6.00
C ALA A 4 24.20 15.51 -6.02
N ASP A 5 23.66 15.24 -7.21
CA ASP A 5 22.32 14.67 -7.34
C ASP A 5 22.18 13.34 -6.58
N SER A 6 23.26 12.56 -6.50
CA SER A 6 23.33 11.35 -5.68
C SER A 6 23.10 11.62 -4.20
N ASP A 7 23.61 12.73 -3.68
CA ASP A 7 23.47 13.11 -2.26
C ASP A 7 22.04 13.55 -1.97
N LEU A 8 21.40 14.24 -2.93
CA LEU A 8 19.99 14.60 -2.85
C LEU A 8 19.10 13.35 -2.82
N LEU A 9 19.33 12.39 -3.71
CA LEU A 9 18.59 11.13 -3.76
C LEU A 9 18.81 10.28 -2.49
N ALA A 10 20.04 10.19 -2.01
CA ALA A 10 20.36 9.49 -0.76
C ALA A 10 19.66 10.14 0.44
N THR A 11 19.65 11.47 0.50
CA THR A 11 18.96 12.22 1.56
C THR A 11 17.44 11.98 1.50
N ALA A 12 16.83 11.99 0.31
CA ALA A 12 15.41 11.73 0.15
C ALA A 12 15.04 10.29 0.57
N ALA A 13 15.87 9.30 0.24
CA ALA A 13 15.67 7.91 0.65
C ALA A 13 15.80 7.74 2.17
N ALA A 14 16.84 8.34 2.78
CA ALA A 14 17.04 8.33 4.23
C ALA A 14 15.87 9.00 4.97
N PHE A 15 15.47 10.19 4.53
CA PHE A 15 14.31 10.90 5.08
C PHE A 15 13.03 10.06 5.00
N THR A 16 12.79 9.41 3.85
CA THR A 16 11.65 8.51 3.68
C THR A 16 11.69 7.37 4.70
N ALA A 17 12.83 6.69 4.84
CA ALA A 17 13.00 5.62 5.82
C ALA A 17 12.82 6.10 7.28
N ASP A 18 13.34 7.28 7.61
CA ASP A 18 13.20 7.91 8.93
C ASP A 18 11.73 8.26 9.24
N SER A 19 11.02 8.83 8.28
CA SER A 19 9.59 9.15 8.45
C SER A 19 8.73 7.91 8.68
N ILE A 20 9.00 6.82 7.96
CA ILE A 20 8.32 5.53 8.15
C ILE A 20 8.63 5.01 9.56
N ALA A 21 9.90 4.95 9.93
CA ALA A 21 10.30 4.43 11.23
C ALA A 21 9.74 5.24 12.40
N TYR A 22 9.73 6.57 12.27
CA TYR A 22 9.09 7.48 13.21
C TYR A 22 7.60 7.14 13.37
N ALA A 23 6.86 6.99 12.26
CA ALA A 23 5.43 6.68 12.33
C ALA A 23 5.15 5.33 13.01
N TYR A 24 5.97 4.31 12.77
CA TYR A 24 5.85 3.03 13.48
C TYR A 24 6.10 3.19 14.98
N LYS A 25 7.20 3.86 15.36
CA LYS A 25 7.60 4.04 16.77
C LYS A 25 6.60 4.88 17.56
N GLU A 26 6.03 5.91 16.95
CA GLU A 26 5.11 6.83 17.62
C GLU A 26 3.67 6.31 17.62
N TYR A 27 3.21 5.77 16.50
CA TYR A 27 1.78 5.49 16.31
C TYR A 27 1.42 4.02 16.40
N VAL A 28 2.33 3.09 16.11
CA VAL A 28 2.00 1.66 16.01
C VAL A 28 2.54 0.86 17.19
N LEU A 29 3.85 0.86 17.41
CA LEU A 29 4.53 0.02 18.41
C LEU A 29 4.09 0.26 19.87
N PRO A 30 3.66 1.47 20.29
CA PRO A 30 3.11 1.66 21.63
C PRO A 30 1.73 1.02 21.83
N ARG A 31 1.04 0.64 20.74
CA ARG A 31 -0.34 0.14 20.76
C ARG A 31 -0.43 -1.36 20.44
N ILE A 32 0.53 -1.90 19.69
CA ILE A 32 0.53 -3.29 19.25
C ILE A 32 1.96 -3.81 19.05
N ALA A 33 2.21 -5.05 19.47
CA ALA A 33 3.43 -5.76 19.13
C ALA A 33 3.37 -6.27 17.69
N ILE A 34 4.46 -6.11 16.94
CA ILE A 34 4.57 -6.53 15.54
C ILE A 34 5.65 -7.60 15.44
N ASP A 35 5.30 -8.75 14.88
CA ASP A 35 6.25 -9.83 14.62
C ASP A 35 7.00 -9.61 13.30
N GLU A 36 6.28 -9.16 12.26
CA GLU A 36 6.81 -9.01 10.91
C GLU A 36 6.12 -7.88 10.14
N ILE A 37 6.86 -7.24 9.24
CA ILE A 37 6.40 -6.17 8.37
C ILE A 37 6.65 -6.57 6.92
N PHE A 38 5.61 -6.52 6.08
CA PHE A 38 5.73 -6.69 4.64
C PHE A 38 5.63 -5.35 3.91
N LEU A 39 6.71 -4.94 3.27
CA LEU A 39 6.74 -3.81 2.36
C LEU A 39 6.02 -4.19 1.07
N ALA A 40 5.30 -3.24 0.48
CA ALA A 40 4.59 -3.49 -0.76
C ALA A 40 4.43 -2.23 -1.63
N GLY A 41 4.43 -2.42 -2.95
CA GLY A 41 4.38 -1.36 -3.95
C GLY A 41 5.77 -0.96 -4.44
N GLY A 42 5.85 0.03 -5.34
CA GLY A 42 7.09 0.32 -6.06
C GLY A 42 8.34 0.57 -5.21
N GLY A 43 8.18 1.01 -3.94
CA GLY A 43 9.29 1.21 -3.01
C GLY A 43 9.98 -0.10 -2.55
N GLU A 44 9.31 -1.24 -2.62
CA GLU A 44 9.91 -2.54 -2.24
C GLU A 44 11.01 -2.99 -3.22
N LEU A 45 11.02 -2.44 -4.44
CA LEU A 45 12.07 -2.67 -5.44
C LEU A 45 13.32 -1.81 -5.22
N ASN A 46 13.26 -0.81 -4.33
CA ASN A 46 14.40 0.04 -4.00
C ASN A 46 15.20 -0.56 -2.84
N ARG A 47 16.26 -1.31 -3.16
CA ARG A 47 17.10 -2.02 -2.18
C ARG A 47 17.65 -1.10 -1.10
N THR A 48 18.15 0.08 -1.47
CA THR A 48 18.69 1.06 -0.51
C THR A 48 17.61 1.53 0.47
N LEU A 49 16.40 1.82 -0.01
CA LEU A 49 15.29 2.21 0.86
C LEU A 49 14.88 1.06 1.80
N VAL A 50 14.80 -0.17 1.29
CA VAL A 50 14.46 -1.36 2.07
C VAL A 50 15.47 -1.59 3.20
N GLU A 51 16.77 -1.55 2.89
CA GLU A 51 17.86 -1.69 3.87
C GLU A 51 17.79 -0.60 4.94
N LEU A 52 17.54 0.65 4.54
CA LEU A 52 17.38 1.78 5.46
C LEU A 52 16.19 1.61 6.41
N ILE A 53 15.06 1.05 5.93
CA ILE A 53 13.88 0.77 6.74
C ILE A 53 14.15 -0.39 7.70
N GLN A 54 14.74 -1.49 7.21
CA GLN A 54 15.14 -2.65 8.01
C GLN A 54 16.02 -2.23 9.19
N ALA A 55 17.06 -1.42 8.93
CA ALA A 55 17.96 -0.94 9.97
C ALA A 55 17.26 -0.09 11.04
N ARG A 56 16.27 0.74 10.65
CA ARG A 56 15.57 1.65 11.57
C ARG A 56 14.49 0.99 12.40
N LEU A 57 13.94 -0.13 11.92
CA LEU A 57 12.87 -0.90 12.55
C LEU A 57 13.35 -2.19 13.23
N ALA A 58 14.64 -2.50 13.16
CA ALA A 58 15.24 -3.59 13.92
C ALA A 58 14.87 -3.49 15.42
N PRO A 59 14.56 -4.62 16.09
CA PRO A 59 14.75 -6.00 15.62
C PRO A 59 13.56 -6.60 14.84
N ILE A 60 12.53 -5.83 14.48
CA ILE A 60 11.36 -6.35 13.76
C ILE A 60 11.78 -6.80 12.36
N ARG A 61 11.35 -8.00 11.94
CA ARG A 61 11.64 -8.50 10.59
C ARG A 61 10.87 -7.67 9.57
N VAL A 62 11.58 -7.09 8.60
CA VAL A 62 10.98 -6.36 7.48
C VAL A 62 11.34 -7.09 6.18
N SER A 63 10.32 -7.56 5.47
CA SER A 63 10.38 -8.36 4.25
C SER A 63 9.57 -7.70 3.13
N THR A 64 9.70 -8.16 1.88
CA THR A 64 8.89 -7.65 0.74
C THR A 64 7.71 -8.58 0.46
N LEU A 65 6.69 -8.07 -0.24
CA LEU A 65 5.48 -8.87 -0.54
C LEU A 65 5.77 -10.01 -1.52
N ASP A 66 6.83 -9.88 -2.31
CA ASP A 66 7.32 -10.94 -3.20
C ASP A 66 7.69 -12.23 -2.42
N GLU A 67 8.11 -12.14 -1.15
CA GLU A 67 8.34 -13.32 -0.29
C GLU A 67 7.06 -14.14 -0.05
N LEU A 68 5.88 -13.52 -0.18
CA LEU A 68 4.57 -14.18 -0.06
C LEU A 68 4.04 -14.67 -1.42
N GLY A 69 4.81 -14.53 -2.51
CA GLY A 69 4.39 -14.92 -3.86
C GLY A 69 3.34 -13.99 -4.47
N VAL A 70 3.14 -12.79 -3.91
CA VAL A 70 2.21 -11.79 -4.45
C VAL A 70 2.99 -10.78 -5.29
N PRO A 71 2.75 -10.69 -6.61
CA PRO A 71 3.46 -9.73 -7.44
C PRO A 71 3.22 -8.29 -6.95
N VAL A 72 4.27 -7.46 -6.93
CA VAL A 72 4.25 -6.02 -6.57
C VAL A 72 3.04 -5.27 -7.18
N GLN A 73 2.73 -5.54 -8.45
CA GLN A 73 1.64 -4.87 -9.17
C GLN A 73 0.26 -5.44 -8.86
N ALA A 74 0.18 -6.69 -8.41
CA ALA A 74 -1.08 -7.38 -8.15
C ALA A 74 -1.79 -6.84 -6.91
N ARG A 75 -1.06 -6.37 -5.89
CA ARG A 75 -1.66 -5.90 -4.62
C ARG A 75 -2.82 -4.94 -4.84
N LYS A 76 -2.64 -3.89 -5.65
CA LYS A 76 -3.71 -2.89 -5.85
C LYS A 76 -4.92 -3.48 -6.57
N VAL A 77 -4.70 -4.38 -7.52
CA VAL A 77 -5.77 -5.08 -8.25
C VAL A 77 -6.55 -5.99 -7.30
N LEU A 78 -5.84 -6.80 -6.50
CA LEU A 78 -6.43 -7.70 -5.51
C LEU A 78 -7.27 -6.93 -4.48
N THR A 79 -6.73 -5.83 -3.94
CA THR A 79 -7.48 -4.97 -3.01
C THR A 79 -8.73 -4.38 -3.68
N MET A 80 -8.63 -3.95 -4.94
CA MET A 80 -9.76 -3.38 -5.65
C MET A 80 -10.85 -4.41 -5.97
N MET A 81 -10.45 -5.63 -6.33
CA MET A 81 -11.36 -6.75 -6.55
C MET A 81 -12.08 -7.14 -5.26
N ALA A 82 -11.36 -7.27 -4.15
CA ALA A 82 -11.95 -7.58 -2.85
C ALA A 82 -12.99 -6.53 -2.44
N ILE A 83 -12.63 -5.24 -2.48
CA ILE A 83 -13.57 -4.14 -2.15
C ILE A 83 -14.77 -4.11 -3.11
N GLY A 84 -14.55 -4.42 -4.40
CA GLY A 84 -15.62 -4.53 -5.39
C GLY A 84 -16.59 -5.66 -5.07
N ASN A 85 -16.07 -6.83 -4.67
CA ASN A 85 -16.87 -7.97 -4.22
C ASN A 85 -17.73 -7.60 -2.99
N GLU A 86 -17.12 -7.02 -1.96
CA GLU A 86 -17.86 -6.58 -0.76
C GLU A 86 -18.99 -5.61 -1.15
N THR A 87 -18.70 -4.68 -2.05
CA THR A 87 -19.70 -3.71 -2.51
C THR A 87 -20.86 -4.39 -3.24
N ILE A 88 -20.61 -5.39 -4.09
CA ILE A 88 -21.66 -6.16 -4.79
C ILE A 88 -22.53 -6.93 -3.80
N GLN A 89 -21.94 -7.47 -2.74
CA GLN A 89 -22.67 -8.19 -1.69
C GLN A 89 -23.40 -7.27 -0.70
N GLY A 90 -23.24 -5.95 -0.82
CA GLY A 90 -23.79 -4.98 0.13
C GLY A 90 -23.01 -4.91 1.45
N GLU A 91 -21.83 -5.50 1.49
CA GLU A 91 -20.93 -5.54 2.64
C GLU A 91 -20.05 -4.29 2.71
N THR A 92 -19.58 -3.99 3.92
CA THR A 92 -18.81 -2.76 4.19
C THR A 92 -17.35 -2.91 3.79
N GLY A 93 -16.79 -1.91 3.09
CA GLY A 93 -15.41 -1.95 2.59
C GLY A 93 -14.43 -1.03 3.29
N ASN A 94 -14.86 -0.25 4.29
CA ASN A 94 -14.01 0.67 5.05
C ASN A 94 -13.78 0.22 6.50
N VAL A 95 -12.71 0.74 7.09
CA VAL A 95 -12.39 0.55 8.51
C VAL A 95 -12.44 1.93 9.21
N PRO A 96 -13.52 2.28 9.94
CA PRO A 96 -13.67 3.58 10.59
C PRO A 96 -12.49 4.01 11.46
N LYS A 97 -11.89 3.07 12.21
CA LYS A 97 -10.70 3.33 13.03
C LYS A 97 -9.47 3.77 12.21
N ALA A 98 -9.40 3.38 10.95
CA ALA A 98 -8.33 3.78 10.03
C ALA A 98 -8.69 5.04 9.21
N THR A 99 -9.97 5.24 8.89
CA THR A 99 -10.41 6.33 8.00
C THR A 99 -11.00 7.55 8.71
N GLY A 100 -11.32 7.46 10.00
CA GLY A 100 -12.04 8.51 10.75
C GLY A 100 -13.52 8.65 10.36
N ALA A 101 -14.08 7.70 9.60
CA ALA A 101 -15.49 7.76 9.19
C ALA A 101 -16.43 7.51 10.37
N MET A 102 -17.59 8.17 10.40
CA MET A 102 -18.59 7.98 11.48
C MET A 102 -19.27 6.60 11.44
N ARG A 103 -19.29 5.96 10.27
CA ARG A 103 -19.97 4.68 10.04
C ARG A 103 -19.18 3.81 9.06
N THR A 104 -19.43 2.52 9.14
CA THR A 104 -19.05 1.59 8.08
C THR A 104 -19.97 1.77 6.86
N GLY A 105 -19.49 1.40 5.68
CA GLY A 105 -20.25 1.46 4.44
C GLY A 105 -19.47 0.96 3.23
N CYS A 106 -20.19 0.77 2.13
CA CYS A 106 -19.59 0.48 0.84
C CYS A 106 -18.80 1.70 0.36
N ILE A 107 -17.60 1.47 -0.20
CA ILE A 107 -16.72 2.54 -0.70
C ILE A 107 -16.57 2.53 -2.23
N LYS A 108 -17.30 1.65 -2.90
CA LYS A 108 -17.44 1.62 -4.37
C LYS A 108 -18.89 1.80 -4.76
N ALA A 109 -19.09 2.27 -5.98
CA ALA A 109 -20.38 2.29 -6.63
C ALA A 109 -20.48 1.07 -7.55
N VAL A 110 -21.66 0.43 -7.58
CA VAL A 110 -21.99 -0.58 -8.58
C VAL A 110 -22.62 0.13 -9.78
N GLN A 111 -22.06 -0.09 -10.96
CA GLN A 111 -22.63 0.37 -12.22
C GLN A 111 -23.01 -0.87 -13.03
N GLU A 112 -24.24 -0.91 -13.52
CA GLU A 112 -24.69 -1.97 -14.41
C GLU A 112 -23.91 -1.92 -15.73
N ALA A 113 -23.48 -3.09 -16.21
CA ALA A 113 -22.79 -3.18 -17.49
C ALA A 113 -23.76 -2.79 -18.61
N ARG A 114 -23.45 -1.70 -19.32
CA ARG A 114 -24.14 -1.40 -20.58
C ARG A 114 -23.59 -2.33 -21.65
N ALA A 115 -24.47 -3.10 -22.28
CA ALA A 115 -24.10 -3.87 -23.47
C ALA A 115 -23.50 -2.92 -24.51
N ALA A 116 -22.30 -3.24 -25.01
CA ALA A 116 -21.75 -2.56 -26.16
C ALA A 116 -22.70 -2.80 -27.34
N SER A 117 -23.38 -1.75 -27.80
CA SER A 117 -24.25 -1.85 -28.97
C SER A 117 -23.41 -2.27 -30.18
N ALA A 118 -23.67 -3.45 -30.73
CA ALA A 118 -23.00 -4.03 -31.89
C ALA A 118 -23.42 -3.33 -33.20
N ALA A 119 -23.32 -2.00 -33.26
CA ALA A 119 -23.81 -1.20 -34.38
C ALA A 119 -22.80 -0.98 -35.52
N ASN A 120 -21.51 -1.33 -35.36
CA ASN A 120 -20.46 -1.02 -36.34
C ASN A 120 -19.74 -2.24 -36.93
N ALA A 121 -20.50 -3.24 -37.38
CA ALA A 121 -19.95 -4.39 -38.12
C ALA A 121 -20.64 -4.58 -39.48
N ARG A 122 -20.66 -3.53 -40.33
CA ARG A 122 -20.90 -3.66 -41.78
C ARG A 122 -20.13 -2.57 -42.53
N MET A 123 -19.01 -2.95 -43.14
CA MET A 123 -18.44 -2.31 -44.32
C MET A 123 -17.93 -3.39 -45.26
#